data_AF-A0A4Q0SB00-F1
#
_entry.id   AF-A0A4Q0SB00-F1
#
_cell.length_a   1.000
_cell.length_b   1.000
_cell.length_c   1.000
_cell.angle_alpha   90.00
_cell.angle_beta   90.00
_cell.angle_gamma   90.00
#
_symmetry.space_group_name_H-M   'P 1'
#
loop_
_entity.id
_entity.type
_entity.pdbx_description
1 polymer ?
#
loop_
_entity_poly.entity_id
_entity_poly.type
_entity_poly.pdbx_seq_one_letter_code
_entity_poly.pdbx_strand_id
1 'polypeptide(L)'
;ARIVPALPFALERGLILLAGIWFVNLVNFMDGLDLMTVAEVVPVTAALGLLGWFGDLSTSAGLLATALCGAMLGFAPFNRPAARVFLGDVGSLPIGLLLGWCLLELAWHGQPAAALLLPAYYLADSTVTLFRRIIRREPFWSAHRTHFYQRATDNGFAVSRVVGEVFLLNLLLAALAIVTVRAGSMTIAIVSLFAGGAAVAFVLRRFSRTQSS
;
A
#
# COMPACT_ATOMS: atom_id res chain seq x y z
N ALA A 1 -23.50 -3.55 -0.79
CA ALA A 1 -23.14 -2.16 -0.43
C ALA A 1 -22.62 -1.40 -1.65
N ARG A 2 -22.74 -0.06 -1.64
CA ARG A 2 -22.12 0.86 -2.60
C ARG A 2 -21.09 1.70 -1.84
N ILE A 3 -19.90 1.89 -2.40
CA ILE A 3 -18.85 2.76 -1.83
C ILE A 3 -19.14 4.22 -2.19
N VAL A 4 -19.54 4.46 -3.44
CA VAL A 4 -19.89 5.81 -3.92
C VAL A 4 -21.30 5.79 -4.51
N PRO A 5 -22.34 5.98 -3.66
CA PRO A 5 -23.73 5.92 -4.10
C PRO A 5 -24.11 6.93 -5.19
N ALA A 6 -23.35 8.03 -5.33
CA ALA A 6 -23.59 9.08 -6.32
C ALA A 6 -23.30 8.67 -7.77
N LEU A 7 -22.50 7.62 -8.01
CA LEU A 7 -22.17 7.18 -9.36
C LEU A 7 -23.29 6.27 -9.94
N PRO A 8 -23.37 6.09 -11.27
CA PRO A 8 -24.11 4.97 -11.86
C PRO A 8 -23.51 3.63 -11.42
N PHE A 9 -24.35 2.61 -11.16
CA PHE A 9 -23.89 1.31 -10.64
C PHE A 9 -22.84 0.64 -11.54
N ALA A 10 -23.09 0.57 -12.85
CA ALA A 10 -22.15 -0.04 -13.80
C ALA A 10 -20.79 0.69 -13.82
N LEU A 11 -20.81 2.02 -13.72
CA LEU A 11 -19.59 2.82 -13.68
C LEU A 11 -18.80 2.56 -12.39
N GLU A 12 -19.47 2.54 -11.22
CA GLU A 12 -18.81 2.21 -9.95
C GLU A 12 -18.15 0.82 -10.00
N ARG A 13 -18.85 -0.19 -10.54
CA ARG A 13 -18.30 -1.55 -10.66
C ARG A 13 -17.13 -1.62 -11.63
N GLY A 14 -17.21 -0.92 -12.76
CA GLY A 14 -16.10 -0.81 -13.71
C GLY A 14 -14.86 -0.15 -13.10
N LEU A 15 -15.05 0.94 -12.34
CA LEU A 15 -13.96 1.62 -11.65
C LEU A 15 -13.33 0.76 -10.55
N ILE A 16 -14.14 0.03 -9.77
CA ILE A 16 -13.63 -0.91 -8.75
C ILE A 16 -12.81 -2.04 -9.40
N LEU A 17 -13.29 -2.60 -10.52
CA LEU A 17 -12.55 -3.62 -11.25
C LEU A 17 -11.21 -3.09 -11.77
N LEU A 18 -11.21 -1.90 -12.38
CA LEU A 18 -10.00 -1.24 -12.85
C LEU A 18 -9.04 -0.96 -11.69
N ALA A 19 -9.55 -0.43 -10.57
CA ALA A 19 -8.76 -0.16 -9.38
C ALA A 19 -8.16 -1.43 -8.78
N GLY A 20 -8.91 -2.54 -8.76
CA GLY A 20 -8.41 -3.85 -8.32
C GLY A 20 -7.29 -4.38 -9.21
N ILE A 21 -7.48 -4.36 -10.53
CA ILE A 21 -6.44 -4.76 -11.50
C ILE A 21 -5.20 -3.89 -11.33
N TRP A 22 -5.38 -2.56 -11.21
CA TRP A 22 -4.30 -1.62 -10.96
C TRP A 22 -3.56 -1.94 -9.66
N PHE A 23 -4.30 -2.22 -8.59
CA PHE A 23 -3.76 -2.51 -7.26
C PHE A 23 -2.95 -3.82 -7.23
N VAL A 24 -3.42 -4.87 -7.90
CA VAL A 24 -2.66 -6.12 -8.00
C VAL A 24 -1.33 -5.90 -8.73
N ASN A 25 -1.34 -5.17 -9.84
CA ASN A 25 -0.13 -4.91 -10.62
C ASN A 25 0.84 -3.98 -9.90
N LEU A 26 0.35 -2.94 -9.20
CA LEU A 26 1.26 -2.05 -8.47
C LEU A 26 1.93 -2.75 -7.29
N VAL A 27 1.26 -3.69 -6.62
CA VAL A 27 1.88 -4.50 -5.54
C VAL A 27 3.02 -5.34 -6.13
N ASN A 28 2.81 -5.92 -7.32
CA ASN A 28 3.85 -6.63 -8.06
C ASN A 28 5.03 -5.72 -8.45
N PHE A 29 4.79 -4.51 -8.96
CA PHE A 29 5.87 -3.57 -9.32
C PHE A 29 6.70 -3.06 -8.12
N MET A 30 6.09 -3.01 -6.94
CA MET A 30 6.75 -2.54 -5.72
C MET A 30 7.60 -3.64 -5.05
N ASP A 31 7.49 -4.90 -5.47
CA ASP A 31 8.29 -6.04 -4.99
C ASP A 31 9.71 -6.07 -5.58
N GLY A 32 10.38 -4.92 -5.71
CA GLY A 32 11.69 -4.80 -6.35
C GLY A 32 12.87 -4.59 -5.40
N LEU A 33 12.64 -4.61 -4.08
CA LEU A 33 13.68 -4.62 -3.05
C LEU A 33 13.36 -5.68 -1.98
N ASP A 34 14.41 -6.33 -1.46
CA ASP A 34 14.33 -7.22 -0.31
C ASP A 34 13.59 -6.54 0.87
N LEU A 35 12.60 -7.23 1.46
CA LEU A 35 11.69 -6.76 2.51
C LEU A 35 10.73 -5.63 2.14
N MET A 36 10.70 -5.14 0.91
CA MET A 36 9.82 -4.02 0.53
C MET A 36 8.34 -4.37 0.70
N THR A 37 7.94 -5.54 0.20
CA THR A 37 6.55 -6.02 0.35
C THR A 37 6.21 -6.36 1.79
N VAL A 38 7.19 -6.80 2.59
CA VAL A 38 7.00 -6.94 4.05
C VAL A 38 6.74 -5.58 4.69
N ALA A 39 7.48 -4.55 4.27
CA ALA A 39 7.38 -3.20 4.83
C ALA A 39 6.02 -2.54 4.60
N GLU A 40 5.33 -2.92 3.53
CA GLU A 40 3.96 -2.50 3.23
C GLU A 40 2.93 -3.39 3.92
N VAL A 41 3.01 -4.71 3.67
CA VAL A 41 1.89 -5.61 3.97
C VAL A 41 1.74 -5.83 5.47
N VAL A 42 2.83 -5.89 6.25
CA VAL A 42 2.75 -6.15 7.69
C VAL A 42 2.00 -5.05 8.45
N PRO A 43 2.36 -3.75 8.36
CA PRO A 43 1.60 -2.69 9.04
C PRO A 43 0.14 -2.64 8.59
N VAL A 44 -0.12 -2.78 7.29
CA VAL A 44 -1.47 -2.71 6.73
C VAL A 44 -2.35 -3.85 7.22
N THR A 45 -1.86 -5.08 7.14
CA THR A 45 -2.62 -6.27 7.53
C THR A 45 -2.78 -6.38 9.05
N ALA A 46 -1.80 -5.91 9.83
CA ALA A 46 -1.95 -5.78 11.28
C ALA A 46 -3.08 -4.80 11.64
N ALA A 47 -3.16 -3.64 10.97
CA ALA A 47 -4.24 -2.68 11.18
C ALA A 47 -5.61 -3.27 10.78
N LEU A 48 -5.70 -3.93 9.62
CA LEU A 48 -6.93 -4.60 9.17
C LEU A 48 -7.37 -5.71 10.13
N GLY A 49 -6.43 -6.50 10.67
CA GLY A 49 -6.69 -7.52 11.68
C GLY A 49 -7.24 -6.92 12.98
N LEU A 50 -6.66 -5.81 13.44
CA LEU A 50 -7.16 -5.06 14.61
C LEU A 50 -8.57 -4.49 14.36
N LEU A 51 -8.81 -3.90 13.19
CA LEU A 51 -10.15 -3.40 12.83
C LEU A 51 -11.18 -4.53 12.77
N GLY A 52 -10.80 -5.70 12.24
CA GLY A 52 -11.64 -6.91 12.27
C GLY A 52 -11.92 -7.38 13.69
N TRP A 53 -10.93 -7.34 14.58
CA TRP A 53 -11.11 -7.67 15.99
C TRP A 53 -12.08 -6.73 16.71
N PHE A 54 -12.08 -5.45 16.36
CA PHE A 54 -13.02 -4.46 16.91
C PHE A 54 -14.42 -4.49 16.25
N GLY A 55 -14.62 -5.32 15.23
CA GLY A 55 -15.91 -5.43 14.52
C GLY A 55 -16.13 -4.39 13.42
N ASP A 56 -15.10 -3.61 13.06
CA ASP A 56 -15.15 -2.58 12.00
C ASP A 56 -14.97 -3.18 10.59
N LEU A 57 -14.60 -4.45 10.50
CA LEU A 57 -14.39 -5.22 9.28
C LEU A 57 -15.02 -6.61 9.44
N SER A 58 -15.46 -7.25 8.35
CA SER A 58 -16.01 -8.61 8.42
C SER A 58 -15.01 -9.60 9.04
N THR A 59 -15.51 -10.59 9.78
CA THR A 59 -14.66 -11.61 10.43
C THR A 59 -13.77 -12.33 9.43
N SER A 60 -14.28 -12.62 8.22
CA SER A 60 -13.51 -13.28 7.16
C SER A 60 -12.35 -12.41 6.67
N ALA A 61 -12.57 -11.11 6.41
CA ALA A 61 -11.51 -10.20 5.99
C ALA A 61 -10.49 -9.94 7.11
N GLY A 62 -10.94 -9.81 8.37
CA GLY A 62 -10.06 -9.68 9.53
C GLY A 62 -9.16 -10.91 9.75
N LEU A 63 -9.72 -12.12 9.63
CA LEU A 63 -8.96 -13.37 9.70
C LEU A 63 -7.97 -13.50 8.54
N LEU A 64 -8.39 -13.19 7.32
CA LEU A 64 -7.51 -13.22 6.15
C LEU A 64 -6.34 -12.24 6.31
N ALA A 65 -6.61 -11.01 6.75
CA ALA A 65 -5.57 -10.03 7.01
C ALA A 65 -4.60 -10.51 8.09
N THR A 66 -5.10 -11.07 9.19
CA THR A 66 -4.26 -11.60 10.27
C THR A 66 -3.39 -12.78 9.79
N ALA A 67 -3.95 -13.69 9.00
CA ALA A 67 -3.20 -14.80 8.40
C ALA A 67 -2.12 -14.30 7.44
N LEU A 68 -2.44 -13.30 6.60
CA LEU A 68 -1.48 -12.69 5.68
C LEU A 68 -0.36 -11.96 6.44
N CYS A 69 -0.68 -11.27 7.53
CA CYS A 69 0.31 -10.66 8.42
C CYS A 69 1.29 -11.72 8.96
N GLY A 70 0.76 -12.82 9.50
CA GLY A 70 1.56 -13.94 10.00
C GLY A 70 2.43 -14.57 8.90
N ALA A 71 1.90 -14.76 7.70
CA ALA A 71 2.64 -15.27 6.56
C ALA A 71 3.80 -14.35 6.17
N MET A 72 3.57 -13.02 6.12
CA MET A 72 4.61 -12.04 5.78
C MET A 72 5.68 -11.93 6.87
N LEU A 73 5.30 -12.01 8.14
CA LEU A 73 6.25 -12.08 9.26
C LEU A 73 7.09 -13.37 9.21
N GLY A 74 6.48 -14.51 8.85
CA GLY A 74 7.18 -15.77 8.64
C GLY A 74 8.10 -15.75 7.42
N PHE A 75 7.72 -15.03 6.36
CA PHE A 75 8.51 -14.84 5.15
C PHE A 75 9.70 -13.89 5.36
N ALA A 76 9.55 -12.85 6.18
CA ALA A 76 10.52 -11.77 6.33
C ALA A 76 11.97 -12.25 6.62
N PRO A 77 12.25 -13.21 7.52
CA PRO A 77 13.60 -13.71 7.75
C PRO A 77 14.28 -14.29 6.49
N PHE A 78 13.51 -14.86 5.57
CA PHE A 78 14.00 -15.46 4.33
C PHE A 78 14.21 -14.44 3.20
N ASN A 79 13.58 -13.27 3.30
CA ASN A 79 13.66 -12.19 2.33
C ASN A 79 14.47 -10.97 2.82
N ARG A 80 15.25 -11.13 3.89
CA ARG A 80 16.19 -10.09 4.35
C ARG A 80 17.26 -9.78 3.29
N PRO A 81 17.88 -8.58 3.29
CA PRO A 81 18.90 -8.19 2.31
C PRO A 81 19.94 -9.28 2.06
N ALA A 82 20.17 -9.59 0.78
CA ALA A 82 20.73 -10.87 0.29
C ALA A 82 19.73 -12.02 0.48
N ALA A 83 18.51 -11.81 -0.05
CA ALA A 83 17.39 -12.71 0.10
C ALA A 83 17.73 -14.15 -0.33
N ARG A 84 17.28 -15.10 0.51
CA ARG A 84 17.35 -16.54 0.21
C ARG A 84 16.16 -16.99 -0.62
N VAL A 85 15.04 -16.28 -0.47
CA VAL A 85 13.79 -16.54 -1.19
C VAL A 85 13.25 -15.21 -1.71
N PHE A 86 12.99 -15.16 -3.00
CA PHE A 86 12.29 -14.05 -3.65
C PHE A 86 10.79 -14.30 -3.63
N LEU A 87 10.00 -13.25 -3.43
CA LEU A 87 8.55 -13.34 -3.41
C LEU A 87 8.01 -13.61 -4.82
N GLY A 88 8.44 -12.80 -5.79
CA GLY A 88 8.13 -12.96 -7.21
C GLY A 88 6.64 -12.87 -7.52
N ASP A 89 6.26 -13.16 -8.76
CA ASP A 89 4.86 -13.07 -9.20
C ASP A 89 3.94 -14.04 -8.46
N VAL A 90 4.47 -15.21 -8.09
CA VAL A 90 3.75 -16.26 -7.35
C VAL A 90 3.29 -15.76 -5.97
N GLY A 91 4.05 -14.87 -5.33
CA GLY A 91 3.68 -14.28 -4.05
C GLY A 91 2.99 -12.92 -4.18
N SER A 92 3.55 -12.01 -4.96
CA SER A 92 3.11 -10.61 -5.01
C SER A 92 1.71 -10.43 -5.62
N LEU A 93 1.34 -11.20 -6.67
CA LEU A 93 0.02 -11.07 -7.30
C LEU A 93 -1.11 -11.57 -6.37
N PRO A 94 -1.02 -12.76 -5.73
CA PRO A 94 -2.02 -13.16 -4.74
C PRO A 94 -2.09 -12.22 -3.54
N ILE A 95 -0.95 -11.72 -3.05
CA ILE A 95 -0.92 -10.72 -1.96
C ILE A 95 -1.69 -9.47 -2.36
N GLY A 96 -1.43 -8.93 -3.54
CA GLY A 96 -2.14 -7.76 -4.05
C GLY A 96 -3.65 -8.01 -4.17
N LEU A 97 -4.06 -9.20 -4.61
CA LEU A 97 -5.48 -9.56 -4.72
C LEU A 97 -6.15 -9.66 -3.34
N LEU A 98 -5.56 -10.41 -2.41
CA LEU A 98 -6.11 -10.62 -1.08
C LEU A 98 -6.16 -9.31 -0.29
N LEU A 99 -5.07 -8.54 -0.33
CA LEU A 99 -5.00 -7.24 0.32
C LEU A 99 -5.99 -6.24 -0.29
N GLY A 100 -6.07 -6.18 -1.62
CA GLY A 100 -7.02 -5.34 -2.33
C GLY A 100 -8.47 -5.67 -1.99
N TRP A 101 -8.79 -6.96 -1.85
CA TRP A 101 -10.12 -7.40 -1.40
C TRP A 101 -10.42 -6.93 0.03
N CYS A 102 -9.49 -7.09 0.99
CA CYS A 102 -9.68 -6.59 2.36
C CYS A 102 -9.90 -5.08 2.41
N LEU A 103 -9.16 -4.31 1.60
CA LEU A 103 -9.32 -2.85 1.50
C LEU A 103 -10.68 -2.45 0.89
N LEU A 104 -11.15 -3.18 -0.12
CA LEU A 104 -12.49 -2.98 -0.69
C LEU A 104 -13.60 -3.33 0.31
N GLU A 105 -13.43 -4.40 1.09
CA GLU A 105 -14.33 -4.78 2.18
C GLU A 105 -14.42 -3.66 3.23
N LEU A 106 -13.27 -3.13 3.66
CA LEU A 106 -13.21 -1.99 4.59
C LEU A 106 -13.94 -0.76 4.02
N ALA A 107 -13.77 -0.47 2.73
CA ALA A 107 -14.48 0.62 2.07
C ALA A 107 -16.00 0.36 1.96
N TRP A 108 -16.44 -0.87 1.68
CA TRP A 108 -17.85 -1.26 1.66
C TRP A 108 -18.50 -1.18 3.05
N HIS A 109 -17.70 -1.34 4.11
CA HIS A 109 -18.09 -1.14 5.50
C HIS A 109 -18.09 0.33 5.94
N GLY A 110 -18.02 1.27 4.98
CA GLY A 110 -18.15 2.70 5.25
C GLY A 110 -16.86 3.37 5.72
N GLN A 111 -15.70 2.72 5.55
CA GLN A 111 -14.39 3.25 5.96
C GLN A 111 -13.45 3.53 4.77
N PRO A 112 -13.86 4.35 3.76
CA PRO A 112 -13.06 4.58 2.56
C PRO A 112 -11.77 5.36 2.85
N ALA A 113 -11.75 6.24 3.86
CA ALA A 113 -10.55 6.99 4.23
C ALA A 113 -9.43 6.04 4.74
N ALA A 114 -9.78 5.12 5.63
CA ALA A 114 -8.86 4.09 6.11
C ALA A 114 -8.38 3.18 4.97
N ALA A 115 -9.30 2.76 4.08
CA ALA A 115 -8.97 1.93 2.92
C ALA A 115 -8.01 2.61 1.91
N LEU A 116 -7.98 3.94 1.86
CA LEU A 116 -7.02 4.70 1.05
C LEU A 116 -5.71 4.99 1.79
N LEU A 117 -5.76 5.25 3.10
CA LEU A 117 -4.59 5.54 3.93
C LEU A 117 -3.65 4.34 4.02
N LEU A 118 -4.21 3.15 4.25
CA LEU A 118 -3.44 1.93 4.47
C LEU A 118 -2.43 1.64 3.34
N PRO A 119 -2.83 1.58 2.05
CA PRO A 119 -1.91 1.35 0.94
C PRO A 119 -1.30 2.64 0.36
N ALA A 120 -1.38 3.78 1.05
CA ALA A 120 -1.15 5.09 0.42
C ALA A 120 0.26 5.24 -0.16
N TYR A 121 1.27 4.63 0.45
CA TYR A 121 2.64 4.69 -0.05
C TYR A 121 2.78 3.93 -1.39
N TYR A 122 2.34 2.66 -1.45
CA TYR A 122 2.34 1.87 -2.69
C TYR A 122 1.49 2.52 -3.79
N LEU A 123 0.31 3.02 -3.44
CA LEU A 123 -0.54 3.74 -4.37
C LEU A 123 0.17 4.96 -4.94
N ALA A 124 0.79 5.79 -4.09
CA ALA A 124 1.40 7.04 -4.54
C ALA A 124 2.66 6.82 -5.38
N ASP A 125 3.60 5.97 -4.94
CA ASP A 125 4.84 5.71 -5.70
C ASP A 125 4.50 5.16 -7.09
N SER A 126 3.77 4.04 -7.14
CA SER A 126 3.44 3.38 -8.40
C SER A 126 2.60 4.24 -9.31
N THR A 127 1.54 4.89 -8.79
CA THR A 127 0.67 5.72 -9.63
C THR A 127 1.44 6.92 -10.18
N VAL A 128 2.17 7.67 -9.35
CA VAL A 128 2.94 8.82 -9.84
C VAL A 128 4.02 8.40 -10.83
N THR A 129 4.70 7.28 -10.59
CA THR A 129 5.74 6.75 -11.48
C THR A 129 5.18 6.35 -12.84
N LEU A 130 4.11 5.55 -12.87
CA LEU A 130 3.50 5.08 -14.11
C LEU A 130 2.86 6.22 -14.90
N PHE A 131 2.17 7.15 -14.24
CA PHE A 131 1.64 8.35 -14.91
C PHE A 131 2.75 9.22 -15.51
N ARG A 132 3.90 9.38 -14.82
CA ARG A 132 5.05 10.11 -15.38
C ARG A 132 5.58 9.44 -16.65
N ARG A 133 5.64 8.11 -16.68
CA ARG A 133 6.06 7.35 -17.88
C ARG A 133 5.08 7.53 -19.02
N ILE A 134 3.77 7.45 -18.75
CA ILE A 134 2.70 7.68 -19.74
C ILE A 134 2.83 9.07 -20.36
N ILE A 135 3.01 10.13 -19.55
CA ILE A 135 3.18 11.50 -20.05
C ILE A 135 4.44 11.62 -20.93
N ARG A 136 5.51 10.90 -20.60
CA ARG A 136 6.75 10.84 -21.39
C ARG A 136 6.66 9.92 -22.61
N ARG A 137 5.51 9.29 -22.85
CA ARG A 137 5.31 8.27 -23.90
C ARG A 137 6.28 7.09 -23.78
N GLU A 138 6.76 6.83 -22.57
CA GLU A 138 7.54 5.63 -22.27
C GLU A 138 6.56 4.46 -22.04
N PRO A 139 6.89 3.24 -22.49
CA PRO A 139 6.09 2.07 -22.16
C PRO A 139 6.07 1.87 -20.65
N PHE A 140 4.88 1.98 -20.04
CA PHE A 140 4.70 1.79 -18.60
C PHE A 140 4.60 0.30 -18.21
N TRP A 141 4.35 -0.58 -19.19
CA TRP A 141 4.29 -2.03 -19.04
C TRP A 141 5.66 -2.73 -19.19
N SER A 142 6.69 -2.00 -19.63
CA SER A 142 8.05 -2.55 -19.73
C SER A 142 8.75 -2.46 -18.37
N ALA A 143 9.56 -3.45 -18.03
CA ALA A 143 10.42 -3.41 -16.84
C ALA A 143 11.21 -2.10 -16.75
N HIS A 144 11.18 -1.46 -15.58
CA HIS A 144 11.83 -0.17 -15.35
C HIS A 144 12.27 0.00 -13.90
N ARG A 145 13.21 0.93 -13.67
CA ARG A 145 13.77 1.23 -12.34
C ARG A 145 13.49 2.66 -11.86
N THR A 146 12.32 3.21 -12.19
CA THR A 146 12.00 4.63 -11.94
C THR A 146 11.10 4.89 -10.73
N HIS A 147 10.73 3.86 -9.96
CA HIS A 147 9.97 4.04 -8.72
C HIS A 147 10.79 4.83 -7.69
N PHE A 148 10.13 5.52 -6.77
CA PHE A 148 10.82 6.37 -5.81
C PHE A 148 11.71 5.55 -4.88
N TYR A 149 11.29 4.36 -4.44
CA TYR A 149 12.16 3.49 -3.65
C TYR A 149 13.43 3.06 -4.40
N GLN A 150 13.32 2.81 -5.71
CA GLN A 150 14.47 2.44 -6.57
C GLN A 150 15.39 3.65 -6.77
N ARG A 151 14.80 4.82 -7.05
CA ARG A 151 15.53 6.07 -7.15
C ARG A 151 16.24 6.42 -5.84
N ALA A 152 15.68 6.07 -4.68
CA ALA A 152 16.35 6.24 -3.40
C ALA A 152 17.65 5.43 -3.34
N THR A 153 17.60 4.16 -3.76
CA THR A 153 18.81 3.33 -3.83
C THR A 153 19.83 3.84 -4.84
N ASP A 154 19.37 4.32 -6.01
CA ASP A 154 20.25 4.95 -7.02
C ASP A 154 20.85 6.27 -6.51
N ASN A 155 20.14 6.96 -5.61
CA ASN A 155 20.56 8.19 -4.94
C ASN A 155 21.49 7.96 -3.72
N GLY A 156 21.91 6.72 -3.46
CA GLY A 156 22.88 6.38 -2.42
C GLY A 156 22.27 5.95 -1.08
N PHE A 157 20.95 5.77 -0.99
CA PHE A 157 20.34 5.22 0.22
C PHE A 157 20.61 3.71 0.32
N ALA A 158 21.00 3.26 1.51
CA ALA A 158 21.05 1.83 1.81
C ALA A 158 19.65 1.21 1.74
N VAL A 159 19.53 -0.02 1.20
CA VAL A 159 18.26 -0.76 1.08
C VAL A 159 17.53 -0.84 2.42
N SER A 160 18.25 -1.16 3.50
CA SER A 160 17.68 -1.23 4.86
C SER A 160 17.09 0.09 5.33
N ARG A 161 17.67 1.23 4.92
CA ARG A 161 17.15 2.56 5.24
C ARG A 161 15.85 2.84 4.48
N VAL A 162 15.81 2.53 3.18
CA VAL A 162 14.61 2.71 2.35
C VAL A 162 13.46 1.88 2.92
N VAL A 163 13.68 0.59 3.15
CA VAL A 163 12.71 -0.34 3.72
C VAL A 163 12.24 0.13 5.10
N GLY A 164 13.17 0.56 5.96
CA GLY A 164 12.84 1.06 7.31
C GLY A 164 12.00 2.34 7.29
N GLU A 165 12.35 3.31 6.45
CA GLU A 165 11.58 4.56 6.30
C GLU A 165 10.18 4.28 5.76
N VAL A 166 10.03 3.33 4.82
CA VAL A 166 8.72 2.91 4.29
C VAL A 166 7.90 2.17 5.35
N PHE A 167 8.50 1.25 6.10
CA PHE A 167 7.81 0.54 7.18
C PHE A 167 7.30 1.51 8.25
N LEU A 168 8.12 2.48 8.66
CA LEU A 168 7.73 3.51 9.63
C LEU A 168 6.60 4.41 9.09
N LEU A 169 6.67 4.79 7.82
CA LEU A 169 5.58 5.53 7.17
C LEU A 169 4.28 4.71 7.18
N ASN A 170 4.35 3.41 6.88
CA ASN A 170 3.18 2.55 6.86
C ASN A 170 2.60 2.30 8.26
N LEU A 171 3.42 2.28 9.31
CA LEU A 171 2.93 2.30 10.70
C LEU A 171 2.18 3.60 11.02
N LEU A 172 2.69 4.75 10.58
CA LEU A 172 2.00 6.04 10.74
C LEU A 172 0.67 6.04 9.98
N LEU A 173 0.65 5.58 8.73
CA LEU A 173 -0.55 5.50 7.91
C LEU A 173 -1.59 4.54 8.51
N ALA A 174 -1.15 3.39 9.04
CA ALA A 174 -1.98 2.46 9.78
C ALA A 174 -2.60 3.09 11.03
N ALA A 175 -1.81 3.83 11.82
CA ALA A 175 -2.31 4.55 12.99
C ALA A 175 -3.35 5.62 12.59
N LEU A 176 -3.08 6.40 11.55
CA LEU A 176 -4.03 7.38 11.02
C LEU A 176 -5.32 6.71 10.54
N ALA A 177 -5.22 5.58 9.83
CA ALA A 177 -6.38 4.81 9.38
C ALA A 177 -7.24 4.36 10.56
N ILE A 178 -6.64 3.78 11.61
CA ILE A 178 -7.36 3.38 12.84
C ILE A 178 -8.03 4.60 13.49
N VAL A 179 -7.33 5.74 13.59
CA VAL A 179 -7.90 6.99 14.12
C VAL A 179 -9.14 7.42 13.33
N THR A 180 -9.11 7.33 11.98
CA THR A 180 -10.29 7.69 11.17
C THR A 180 -11.50 6.81 11.49
N VAL A 181 -11.31 5.50 11.65
CA VAL A 181 -12.39 4.55 11.95
C VAL A 181 -12.93 4.78 13.36
N ARG A 182 -12.04 4.84 14.35
CA ARG A 182 -12.42 4.98 15.77
C ARG A 182 -13.09 6.31 16.08
N ALA A 183 -12.71 7.38 15.40
CA ALA A 183 -13.31 8.69 15.59
C ALA A 183 -14.68 8.83 14.89
N GLY A 184 -14.91 8.12 13.78
CA GLY A 184 -16.16 8.20 13.00
C GLY A 184 -16.49 9.60 12.47
N SER A 185 -15.51 10.51 12.45
CA SER A 185 -15.72 11.93 12.10
C SER A 185 -15.13 12.26 10.74
N MET A 186 -15.94 12.87 9.88
CA MET A 186 -15.52 13.32 8.55
C MET A 186 -14.34 14.30 8.62
N THR A 187 -14.35 15.21 9.60
CA THR A 187 -13.24 16.17 9.78
C THR A 187 -11.94 15.45 10.10
N ILE A 188 -11.98 14.46 10.99
CA ILE A 188 -10.79 13.67 11.35
C ILE A 188 -10.34 12.83 10.15
N ALA A 189 -11.26 12.24 9.39
CA ALA A 189 -10.93 11.52 8.17
C ALA A 189 -10.19 12.40 7.15
N ILE A 190 -10.70 13.62 6.90
CA ILE A 190 -10.08 14.58 5.98
C ILE A 190 -8.69 15.01 6.48
N VAL A 191 -8.57 15.37 7.76
CA VAL A 191 -7.28 15.77 8.36
C VAL A 191 -6.27 14.63 8.28
N SER A 192 -6.67 13.40 8.60
CA SER A 192 -5.80 12.22 8.51
C SER A 192 -5.38 11.92 7.06
N LEU A 193 -6.26 12.09 6.07
CA LEU A 193 -5.92 11.95 4.65
C LEU A 193 -4.88 12.98 4.21
N PHE A 194 -5.03 14.25 4.61
CA PHE A 194 -4.02 15.27 4.32
C PHE A 194 -2.70 15.01 5.03
N ALA A 195 -2.73 14.60 6.30
CA ALA A 195 -1.53 14.26 7.07
C ALA A 195 -0.79 13.05 6.45
N GLY A 196 -1.52 12.00 6.10
CA GLY A 196 -0.97 10.83 5.42
C GLY A 196 -0.40 11.17 4.04
N GLY A 197 -1.14 11.94 3.24
CA GLY A 197 -0.66 12.42 1.94
C GLY A 197 0.60 13.28 2.04
N ALA A 198 0.69 14.16 3.05
CA ALA A 198 1.87 14.97 3.31
C ALA A 198 3.07 14.11 3.74
N ALA A 199 2.86 13.10 4.60
CA ALA A 199 3.90 12.17 5.03
C ALA A 199 4.44 11.34 3.86
N VAL A 200 3.55 10.80 3.01
CA VAL A 200 3.92 10.10 1.78
C VAL A 200 4.70 11.02 0.84
N ALA A 201 4.20 12.23 0.58
CA ALA A 201 4.87 13.19 -0.29
C ALA A 201 6.26 13.58 0.23
N PHE A 202 6.43 13.69 1.56
CA PHE A 202 7.71 13.94 2.19
C PHE A 202 8.71 12.81 1.89
N VAL A 203 8.31 11.54 2.08
CA VAL A 203 9.16 10.37 1.79
C VAL A 203 9.51 10.29 0.31
N LEU A 204 8.54 10.45 -0.60
CA LEU A 204 8.80 10.45 -2.04
C LEU A 204 9.75 11.59 -2.46
N ARG A 205 9.57 12.79 -1.89
CA ARG A 205 10.48 13.93 -2.16
C ARG A 205 11.89 13.65 -1.66
N ARG A 206 12.02 13.05 -0.48
CA ARG A 206 13.31 12.66 0.12
C ARG A 206 14.03 11.63 -0.75
N PHE A 207 13.32 10.58 -1.17
CA PHE A 207 13.85 9.53 -2.06
C PHE A 207 14.24 10.04 -3.45
N SER A 208 13.69 11.17 -3.90
CA SER A 208 14.08 11.81 -5.15
C SER A 208 15.38 12.60 -5.10
N ARG A 209 15.96 12.84 -3.92
CA ARG A 209 17.18 13.61 -3.72
C ARG A 209 18.36 12.69 -3.44
N THR A 210 19.54 13.07 -3.91
CA THR A 210 20.80 12.39 -3.57
C THR A 210 21.05 12.46 -2.06
N GLN A 211 21.48 11.34 -1.48
CA GLN A 211 21.95 11.34 -0.10
C GLN A 211 23.30 12.06 -0.07
N SER A 212 23.33 13.27 0.51
CA SER A 212 24.60 13.92 0.85
C SER A 212 25.33 13.03 1.87
N SER A 213 26.55 12.62 1.52
CA SER A 213 27.49 11.90 2.38
C SER A 213 27.72 12.63 3.70
#